data_AF-K7WNZ3-F1
#
_entry.id   AF-K7WNZ3-F1
#
_cell.length_a   1.000
_cell.length_b   1.000
_cell.length_c   1.000
_cell.angle_alpha   90.00
_cell.angle_beta   90.00
_cell.angle_gamma   90.00
#
_symmetry.space_group_name_H-M   'P 1'
#
loop_
_entity.id
_entity.type
_entity.pdbx_description
1 polymer ?
#
loop_
_entity_poly.entity_id
_entity_poly.type
_entity_poly.pdbx_seq_one_letter_code
_entity_poly.pdbx_strand_id
1 'polypeptide(L)'
;MTNLITLQTIFIKDDVSIRLNKLDNHLKQIQCLLLDSNNNDVVKSLIRETMYFIEWIAPDIEFNYAFELANSEVWNNIEARNQIIDELGTWNDRVLQMSQLLTL
;
A
#
# COMPACT_ATOMS: atom_id res chain seq x y z
N MET A 1 -15.71 -5.21 7.48
CA MET A 1 -14.33 -5.72 7.38
C MET A 1 -14.36 -6.98 6.54
N THR A 2 -13.78 -6.94 5.34
CA THR A 2 -13.53 -8.14 4.55
C THR A 2 -12.53 -9.00 5.31
N ASN A 3 -12.78 -10.31 5.40
CA ASN A 3 -11.86 -11.24 6.04
C ASN A 3 -10.52 -11.25 5.28
N LEU A 4 -9.38 -11.13 5.99
CA LEU A 4 -8.04 -11.06 5.38
C LEU A 4 -7.74 -12.26 4.47
N ILE A 5 -8.18 -13.46 4.85
CA ILE A 5 -8.02 -14.69 4.06
C ILE A 5 -8.83 -14.60 2.77
N THR A 6 -10.04 -14.05 2.83
CA THR A 6 -10.87 -13.82 1.64
C THR A 6 -10.24 -12.79 0.72
N LEU A 7 -9.70 -11.69 1.27
CA LEU A 7 -9.01 -10.66 0.50
C LEU A 7 -7.78 -11.24 -0.21
N GLN A 8 -6.94 -11.99 0.51
CA GLN A 8 -5.77 -12.67 -0.06
C GLN A 8 -6.16 -13.64 -1.16
N THR A 9 -7.15 -14.50 -0.90
CA THR A 9 -7.61 -15.51 -1.86
C THR A 9 -8.11 -14.88 -3.16
N ILE A 10 -8.81 -13.74 -3.08
CA ILE A 10 -9.25 -13.01 -4.26
C ILE A 10 -8.05 -12.39 -4.97
N PHE A 11 -7.17 -11.74 -4.22
CA PHE A 11 -6.04 -11.00 -4.77
C PHE A 11 -5.04 -11.90 -5.50
N ILE A 12 -4.63 -13.03 -4.93
CA ILE A 12 -3.63 -13.93 -5.54
C ILE A 12 -4.14 -14.65 -6.80
N LYS A 13 -5.46 -14.74 -6.98
CA LYS A 13 -6.08 -15.39 -8.16
C LYS A 13 -5.99 -14.52 -9.41
N ASP A 14 -5.84 -13.22 -9.25
CA ASP A 14 -5.72 -12.30 -10.38
C ASP A 14 -4.37 -12.45 -11.06
N ASP A 15 -4.30 -12.11 -12.35
CA ASP A 15 -3.03 -11.97 -13.06
C ASP A 15 -2.12 -10.95 -12.39
N VAL A 16 -0.80 -11.14 -12.52
CA VAL A 16 0.22 -10.24 -11.94
C VAL A 16 -0.05 -8.78 -12.34
N SER A 17 -0.42 -8.53 -13.59
CA SER A 17 -0.70 -7.18 -14.12
C SER A 17 -1.92 -6.54 -13.45
N ILE A 18 -2.95 -7.34 -13.17
CA ILE A 18 -4.16 -6.90 -12.46
C ILE A 18 -3.83 -6.58 -11.00
N ARG A 19 -3.01 -7.42 -10.34
CA ARG A 19 -2.58 -7.19 -8.96
C ARG A 19 -1.77 -5.91 -8.81
N LEU A 20 -0.85 -5.64 -9.75
CA LEU A 20 -0.06 -4.41 -9.77
C LEU A 20 -0.94 -3.17 -10.01
N ASN A 21 -1.93 -3.24 -10.90
CA ASN A 21 -2.90 -2.15 -11.12
C ASN A 21 -3.77 -1.88 -9.87
N LYS A 22 -4.18 -2.94 -9.15
CA LYS A 22 -4.90 -2.79 -7.88
C LYS A 22 -4.04 -2.10 -6.81
N LEU A 23 -2.74 -2.37 -6.80
CA LEU A 23 -1.79 -1.73 -5.89
C LEU A 23 -1.58 -0.25 -6.24
N ASP A 24 -1.36 0.08 -7.52
CA ASP A 24 -1.25 1.48 -8.00
C ASP A 24 -2.50 2.31 -7.65
N ASN A 25 -3.70 1.73 -7.84
CA ASN A 25 -4.95 2.40 -7.46
C ASN A 25 -5.06 2.65 -5.95
N HIS A 26 -4.60 1.72 -5.10
CA HIS A 26 -4.59 1.92 -3.64
C HIS A 26 -3.65 3.06 -3.24
N LEU A 27 -2.45 3.09 -3.83
CA LEU A 27 -1.46 4.13 -3.56
C LEU A 27 -1.97 5.52 -3.94
N LYS A 28 -2.62 5.66 -5.11
CA LYS A 28 -3.26 6.91 -5.54
C LYS A 28 -4.39 7.34 -4.59
N GLN A 29 -5.22 6.40 -4.13
CA GLN A 29 -6.29 6.70 -3.17
C GLN A 29 -5.73 7.21 -1.84
N ILE A 30 -4.67 6.59 -1.33
CA ILE A 30 -3.97 7.05 -0.12
C ILE A 30 -3.49 8.49 -0.31
N GLN A 31 -2.79 8.79 -1.41
CA GLN A 31 -2.28 10.13 -1.71
C GLN A 31 -3.38 11.18 -1.77
N CYS A 32 -4.52 10.88 -2.40
CA CYS A 32 -5.65 11.80 -2.46
C CYS A 32 -6.28 12.05 -1.07
N LEU A 33 -6.47 10.99 -0.28
CA LEU A 33 -7.16 11.08 1.02
C LEU A 33 -6.29 11.72 2.11
N LEU A 34 -4.96 11.62 1.98
CA LEU A 34 -4.00 12.26 2.89
C LEU A 34 -4.12 13.79 2.95
N LEU A 35 -4.72 14.42 1.93
CA LEU A 35 -4.93 15.87 1.86
C LEU A 35 -5.99 16.38 2.86
N ASP A 36 -6.83 15.50 3.40
CA ASP A 36 -7.88 15.84 4.35
C ASP A 36 -7.74 14.96 5.61
N SER A 37 -7.44 15.59 6.74
CA SER A 37 -7.22 14.92 8.02
C SER A 37 -8.44 14.17 8.56
N ASN A 38 -9.65 14.46 8.08
CA ASN A 38 -10.84 13.69 8.43
C ASN A 38 -10.80 12.26 7.88
N ASN A 39 -9.94 11.98 6.90
CA ASN A 39 -9.79 10.65 6.30
C ASN A 39 -8.74 9.77 6.99
N ASN A 40 -8.11 10.22 8.09
CA ASN A 40 -7.00 9.51 8.73
C ASN A 40 -7.28 8.00 8.96
N ASP A 41 -8.48 7.63 9.41
CA ASP A 41 -8.80 6.22 9.67
C ASP A 41 -8.99 5.40 8.38
N VAL A 42 -9.52 6.01 7.32
CA VAL A 42 -9.60 5.40 5.99
C VAL A 42 -8.21 5.20 5.42
N VAL A 43 -7.36 6.22 5.52
CA VAL A 43 -5.96 6.17 5.05
C VAL A 43 -5.18 5.07 5.77
N LYS A 44 -5.31 4.96 7.10
CA LYS A 44 -4.71 3.87 7.89
C LYS A 44 -5.14 2.50 7.37
N SER A 45 -6.43 2.31 7.10
CA SER A 45 -6.94 1.04 6.58
C SER A 45 -6.35 0.72 5.21
N LEU A 46 -6.30 1.71 4.30
CA LEU A 46 -5.75 1.54 2.96
C LEU A 46 -4.26 1.24 2.97
N ILE A 47 -3.48 1.89 3.84
CA ILE A 47 -2.05 1.60 4.01
C ILE A 47 -1.85 0.16 4.49
N ARG A 48 -2.64 -0.27 5.47
CA ARG A 48 -2.57 -1.65 5.97
C ARG A 48 -2.90 -2.66 4.87
N GLU A 49 -3.91 -2.41 4.04
CA GLU A 49 -4.24 -3.26 2.89
C GLU A 49 -3.13 -3.25 1.83
N THR A 50 -2.53 -2.08 1.57
CA THR A 50 -1.41 -1.90 0.63
C THR A 50 -0.20 -2.74 1.05
N MET A 51 0.11 -2.80 2.35
CA MET A 51 1.18 -3.67 2.88
C MET A 51 0.93 -5.14 2.59
N TYR A 52 -0.30 -5.61 2.83
CA TYR A 52 -0.65 -7.00 2.52
C TYR A 52 -0.52 -7.30 1.03
N PHE A 53 -0.95 -6.39 0.16
CA PHE A 53 -0.78 -6.57 -1.29
C PHE A 53 0.68 -6.63 -1.72
N ILE A 54 1.54 -5.79 -1.14
CA ILE A 54 2.96 -5.80 -1.42
C ILE A 54 3.60 -7.12 -0.97
N GLU A 55 3.32 -7.55 0.26
CA GLU A 55 3.81 -8.83 0.81
C GLU A 55 3.40 -10.01 -0.10
N TRP A 56 2.19 -9.97 -0.64
CA TRP A 56 1.70 -11.04 -1.53
C TRP A 56 2.25 -10.97 -2.96
N ILE A 57 2.71 -9.81 -3.42
CA ILE A 57 3.33 -9.64 -4.75
C ILE A 57 4.82 -9.97 -4.70
N ALA A 58 5.51 -9.57 -3.62
CA ALA A 58 6.95 -9.67 -3.48
C ALA A 58 7.31 -10.16 -2.06
N PRO A 59 7.14 -11.46 -1.78
CA PRO A 59 7.34 -12.04 -0.44
C PRO A 59 8.79 -11.95 0.06
N ASP A 60 9.74 -11.73 -0.85
CA ASP A 60 11.17 -11.58 -0.53
C ASP A 60 11.55 -10.17 -0.05
N ILE A 61 10.60 -9.22 -0.02
CA ILE A 61 10.87 -7.85 0.43
C ILE A 61 10.55 -7.72 1.92
N GLU A 62 11.61 -7.62 2.74
CA GLU A 62 11.51 -7.32 4.17
C GLU A 62 10.95 -5.89 4.39
N PHE A 63 9.73 -5.82 4.91
CA PHE A 63 9.10 -4.58 5.33
C PHE A 63 9.43 -4.30 6.81
N ASN A 64 10.62 -3.74 7.08
CA ASN A 64 11.02 -3.38 8.45
C ASN A 64 10.10 -2.34 9.12
N TYR A 65 9.24 -1.65 8.36
CA TYR A 65 8.36 -0.57 8.83
C TYR A 65 6.87 -0.95 9.06
N ALA A 66 6.47 -2.19 8.75
CA ALA A 66 5.05 -2.58 8.70
C ALA A 66 4.27 -2.42 10.02
N PHE A 67 4.95 -2.32 11.16
CA PHE A 67 4.32 -2.17 12.48
C PHE A 67 4.20 -0.70 12.94
N GLU A 68 5.08 0.19 12.49
CA GLU A 68 5.08 1.59 12.94
C GLU A 68 4.09 2.46 12.16
N LEU A 69 3.87 2.14 10.88
CA LEU A 69 2.94 2.85 9.98
C LEU A 69 1.46 2.85 10.44
N ALA A 70 1.06 1.82 11.19
CA ALA A 70 -0.29 1.68 11.73
C ALA A 70 -0.48 2.31 13.12
N ASN A 71 0.61 2.75 13.78
CA ASN A 71 0.49 3.36 15.11
C ASN A 71 -0.18 4.74 15.02
N SER A 72 -1.17 4.97 15.88
CA SER A 72 -2.03 6.15 15.85
C SER A 72 -1.27 7.47 16.06
N GLU A 73 -0.09 7.44 16.67
CA GLU A 73 0.72 8.63 16.98
C GLU A 73 1.38 9.24 15.73
N VAL A 74 1.75 8.42 14.74
CA VAL A 74 2.37 8.88 13.48
C VAL A 74 1.43 9.81 12.71
N TRP A 75 0.11 9.58 12.82
CA TRP A 75 -0.90 10.36 12.10
C TRP A 75 -1.08 11.78 12.63
N ASN A 76 -0.62 12.06 13.85
CA ASN A 76 -0.61 13.40 14.44
C ASN A 76 0.71 14.16 14.15
N ASN A 77 1.71 13.50 13.57
CA ASN A 77 2.99 14.08 13.22
C ASN A 77 3.12 14.21 11.70
N ILE A 78 3.17 15.45 11.20
CA ILE A 78 3.27 15.75 9.76
C ILE A 78 4.58 15.21 9.17
N GLU A 79 5.68 15.27 9.91
CA GLU A 79 6.99 14.77 9.45
C GLU A 79 6.97 13.25 9.30
N ALA A 80 6.41 12.55 10.29
CA ALA A 80 6.25 11.11 10.21
C ALA A 80 5.30 10.72 9.06
N ARG A 81 4.18 11.43 8.87
CA ARG A 81 3.28 11.25 7.71
C ARG A 81 3.98 11.46 6.37
N ASN A 82 4.88 12.45 6.26
CA ASN A 82 5.63 12.69 5.03
C ASN A 82 6.63 11.55 4.73
N GLN A 83 7.27 10.98 5.75
CA GLN A 83 8.13 9.80 5.57
C GLN A 83 7.35 8.60 5.02
N ILE A 84 6.12 8.38 5.52
CA ILE A 84 5.21 7.36 4.97
C ILE A 84 4.96 7.62 3.48
N ILE A 85 4.67 8.87 3.13
CA ILE A 85 4.37 9.25 1.75
C ILE A 85 5.58 8.98 0.84
N ASP A 86 6.79 9.31 1.29
CA ASP A 86 8.02 9.08 0.53
C ASP A 86 8.31 7.58 0.34
N GLU A 87 8.11 6.76 1.38
CA GLU A 87 8.24 5.31 1.27
C GLU A 87 7.20 4.69 0.33
N LEU A 88 5.94 5.13 0.44
CA LEU A 88 4.87 4.71 -0.48
C LEU A 88 5.17 5.15 -1.92
N GLY A 89 5.75 6.33 -2.12
CA GLY A 89 6.20 6.81 -3.43
C GLY A 89 7.30 5.93 -4.02
N THR A 90 8.30 5.58 -3.22
CA THR A 90 9.38 4.65 -3.63
C THR A 90 8.81 3.29 -4.06
N TRP A 91 7.79 2.81 -3.34
CA TRP A 91 7.09 1.58 -3.70
C TRP A 91 6.28 1.71 -4.98
N ASN A 92 5.59 2.82 -5.16
CA ASN A 92 4.85 3.08 -6.39
C ASN A 92 5.78 3.00 -7.62
N ASP A 93 6.97 3.60 -7.53
CA ASP A 93 7.96 3.56 -8.59
C ASP A 93 8.47 2.14 -8.87
N ARG A 94 8.70 1.34 -7.82
CA ARG A 94 9.11 -0.07 -7.96
C ARG A 94 8.02 -0.91 -8.61
N VAL A 95 6.76 -0.76 -8.18
CA VAL A 95 5.60 -1.44 -8.73
C VAL A 95 5.42 -1.09 -10.21
N LEU A 96 5.59 0.20 -10.55
CA LEU A 96 5.54 0.65 -11.93
C LEU A 96 6.65 0.00 -12.78
N GLN A 97 7.88 -0.03 -12.29
CA GLN A 97 8.99 -0.72 -12.98
C GLN A 97 8.70 -2.22 -13.18
N MET A 98 8.21 -2.92 -12.16
CA MET A 98 7.83 -4.33 -12.26
C MET A 98 6.72 -4.54 -13.30
N SER A 99 5.73 -3.65 -13.36
CA SER A 99 4.66 -3.74 -14.36
C SER A 99 5.17 -3.56 -15.79
N GLN A 100 6.16 -2.70 -16.01
CA GLN A 100 6.77 -2.49 -17.33
C GLN A 100 7.59 -3.69 -17.80
N LEU A 101 8.27 -4.38 -16.87
CA LEU A 101 9.03 -5.59 -17.18
C LEU A 101 8.16 -6.77 -17.62
N LEU A 102 6.89 -6.81 -17.21
CA LEU A 102 5.93 -7.86 -17.58
C LEU A 102 5.28 -7.65 -18.95
N THR A 103 5.46 -6.47 -19.55
CA THR A 103 4.93 -6.12 -20.87
C THR A 103 5.92 -6.38 -22.04
N LEU A 104 7.08 -7.00 -21.75
CA LEU A 104 8.09 -7.43 -22.73
C LEU A 104 7.97 -8.92 -23.04
#